data_AF-A0A351TM01-F1
#
_entry.id   AF-A0A351TM01-F1
#
_cell.length_a   1.000
_cell.length_b   1.000
_cell.length_c   1.000
_cell.angle_alpha   90.00
_cell.angle_beta   90.00
_cell.angle_gamma   90.00
#
_symmetry.space_group_name_H-M   'P 1'
#
loop_
_entity.id
_entity.type
_entity.pdbx_description
1 polymer ?
#
loop_
_entity_poly.entity_id
_entity_poly.type
_entity_poly.pdbx_seq_one_letter_code
_entity_poly.pdbx_strand_id
1 'polypeptide(L)'
;SFPWFTDGQDGDSAKAYTHFITALCDMARKQKRVTAKERPADNEKYAFRCFLLRLGFIGEEYKGERKVLLKNLSGNGSFKSGARKGAADNEVSE
;
A
#
# COMPACT_ATOMS: atom_id res chain seq x y z
N SER A 1 -9.90 24.50 -9.04
CA SER A 1 -9.16 23.25 -9.29
C SER A 1 -7.70 23.61 -9.49
N PHE A 2 -6.76 22.91 -8.82
CA PHE A 2 -5.33 23.21 -8.91
C PHE A 2 -4.72 22.44 -10.10
N PRO A 3 -4.11 23.13 -11.09
CA PRO A 3 -3.73 22.51 -12.37
C PRO A 3 -2.55 21.53 -12.28
N TRP A 4 -1.82 21.50 -11.17
CA TRP A 4 -0.67 20.60 -10.96
C TRP A 4 -1.02 19.33 -10.18
N PHE A 5 -2.21 19.25 -9.58
CA PHE A 5 -2.73 18.05 -8.94
C PHE A 5 -3.72 17.38 -9.89
N THR A 6 -3.18 16.72 -10.91
CA THR A 6 -3.96 15.89 -11.84
C THR A 6 -4.45 14.62 -11.13
N ASP A 7 -3.59 14.03 -10.31
CA ASP A 7 -3.84 12.81 -9.56
C ASP A 7 -3.95 13.13 -8.06
N GLY A 8 -5.17 13.34 -7.57
CA GLY A 8 -5.42 13.73 -6.17
C GLY A 8 -6.71 14.50 -5.93
N GLN A 9 -7.52 14.73 -6.97
CA GLN A 9 -8.85 15.36 -6.84
C GLN A 9 -9.97 14.37 -6.50
N ASP A 10 -9.65 13.08 -6.47
CA ASP A 10 -10.55 12.05 -5.94
C ASP A 10 -10.56 12.10 -4.41
N GLY A 11 -11.76 12.27 -3.83
CA GLY A 11 -11.96 12.37 -2.38
C GLY A 11 -11.49 11.11 -1.64
N ASP A 12 -11.60 9.94 -2.27
CA ASP A 12 -11.15 8.68 -1.68
C ASP A 12 -9.62 8.60 -1.62
N SER A 13 -8.94 9.08 -2.66
CA SER A 13 -7.48 9.18 -2.69
C SER A 13 -6.95 10.16 -1.66
N ALA A 14 -7.55 11.35 -1.55
CA ALA A 14 -7.16 12.35 -0.54
C ALA A 14 -7.34 11.80 0.88
N LYS A 15 -8.44 11.09 1.14
CA LYS A 15 -8.69 10.42 2.43
C LYS A 15 -7.65 9.34 2.71
N ALA A 16 -7.38 8.45 1.76
CA ALA A 16 -6.41 7.36 1.91
C ALA A 16 -5.00 7.88 2.21
N TYR A 17 -4.55 8.90 1.48
CA TYR A 17 -3.24 9.52 1.71
C TYR A 17 -3.15 10.23 3.06
N THR A 18 -4.20 10.98 3.44
CA THR A 18 -4.24 11.66 4.74
C THR A 18 -4.16 10.64 5.87
N HIS A 19 -4.98 9.59 5.84
CA HIS A 19 -4.99 8.55 6.85
C HIS A 19 -3.64 7.82 6.94
N PHE A 20 -3.04 7.50 5.78
CA PHE A 20 -1.72 6.89 5.71
C PHE A 20 -0.64 7.75 6.37
N ILE A 21 -0.59 9.06 6.06
CA ILE A 21 0.39 9.99 6.65
C ILE A 21 0.18 10.10 8.16
N THR A 22 -1.06 10.21 8.64
CA THR A 22 -1.35 10.25 10.08
C THR A 22 -0.86 8.98 10.78
N ALA A 23 -1.17 7.81 10.26
CA ALA A 23 -0.73 6.54 10.82
C ALA A 23 0.81 6.39 10.78
N LEU A 24 1.45 6.88 9.72
CA LEU A 24 2.90 6.89 9.57
C LEU A 24 3.57 7.75 10.65
N CYS A 25 3.05 8.97 10.87
CA CYS A 25 3.53 9.86 11.94
C CYS A 25 3.36 9.23 13.32
N ASP A 26 2.22 8.59 13.57
CA ASP A 26 1.97 7.91 14.84
C ASP A 26 2.90 6.71 15.07
N MET A 27 3.17 5.92 14.03
CA MET A 27 4.17 4.85 14.10
C MET A 27 5.55 5.44 14.40
N ALA A 28 5.96 6.51 13.69
CA ALA A 28 7.26 7.15 13.90
C ALA A 28 7.45 7.63 15.34
N ARG A 29 6.41 8.22 15.96
CA ARG A 29 6.44 8.65 17.36
C ARG A 29 6.57 7.51 18.36
N LYS A 30 5.99 6.34 18.06
CA LYS A 30 5.98 5.17 18.96
C LYS A 30 7.21 4.28 18.79
N GLN A 31 7.85 4.32 17.62
CA GLN A 31 8.92 3.40 17.23
C GLN A 31 10.22 3.68 18.00
N LYS A 32 10.61 2.78 18.91
CA LYS A 32 11.83 2.92 19.73
C LYS A 32 13.15 2.64 18.97
N ARG A 33 13.09 1.87 17.89
CA ARG A 33 14.26 1.47 17.08
C ARG A 33 13.90 1.46 15.60
N VAL A 34 14.74 2.11 14.79
CA VAL A 34 14.63 2.17 13.33
C VAL A 34 15.97 1.74 12.74
N THR A 35 15.94 0.91 11.69
CA THR A 35 17.14 0.49 10.97
C THR A 35 17.15 1.18 9.62
N ALA A 36 18.20 1.93 9.31
CA ALA A 36 18.36 2.64 8.03
C ALA A 36 18.75 1.71 6.86
N LYS A 37 19.00 0.42 7.13
CA LYS A 37 19.32 -0.56 6.09
C LYS A 37 18.10 -0.78 5.21
N GLU A 38 18.24 -0.38 3.96
CA GLU A 38 17.28 -0.68 2.91
C GLU A 38 17.09 -2.20 2.78
N ARG A 39 15.85 -2.62 2.63
CA ARG A 39 15.49 -4.02 2.39
C ARG A 39 14.88 -4.11 1.01
N PRO A 40 15.57 -4.72 0.03
CA PRO A 40 14.98 -4.92 -1.29
C PRO A 40 13.72 -5.79 -1.14
N ALA A 41 12.66 -5.41 -1.83
CA ALA A 41 11.41 -6.15 -1.86
C ALA A 41 11.16 -6.63 -3.29
N ASP A 42 11.28 -7.95 -3.50
CA ASP A 42 11.00 -8.57 -4.82
C ASP A 42 9.53 -8.42 -5.25
N ASN A 43 8.64 -8.18 -4.28
CA ASN A 43 7.22 -7.89 -4.50
C ASN A 43 6.80 -6.70 -3.62
N GLU A 44 6.86 -5.50 -4.20
CA GLU A 44 6.56 -4.24 -3.54
C GLU A 44 5.11 -4.18 -3.05
N LYS A 45 4.15 -4.67 -3.84
CA LYS A 45 2.73 -4.68 -3.48
C LYS A 45 2.47 -5.54 -2.24
N TYR A 46 3.06 -6.73 -2.13
CA TYR A 46 2.95 -7.56 -0.93
C TYR A 46 3.63 -6.91 0.28
N ALA A 47 4.86 -6.40 0.10
CA ALA A 47 5.61 -5.76 1.18
C ALA A 47 4.85 -4.56 1.75
N PHE A 48 4.30 -3.71 0.88
CA PHE A 48 3.54 -2.55 1.30
C PHE A 48 2.19 -2.94 1.91
N ARG A 49 1.51 -3.99 1.43
CA ARG A 49 0.32 -4.53 2.09
C ARG A 49 0.62 -4.93 3.54
N CYS A 50 1.68 -5.69 3.78
CA CYS A 50 2.08 -6.07 5.15
C CYS A 50 2.41 -4.85 6.02
N PHE A 51 2.98 -3.79 5.42
CA PHE A 51 3.23 -2.54 6.10
C PHE A 51 1.94 -1.81 6.49
N LEU A 52 0.96 -1.72 5.59
CA LEU A 52 -0.35 -1.14 5.89
C LEU A 52 -1.09 -1.91 6.99
N LEU A 53 -1.01 -3.25 7.01
CA LEU A 53 -1.55 -4.06 8.10
C LEU A 53 -0.88 -3.73 9.44
N ARG A 54 0.43 -3.49 9.45
CA ARG A 54 1.16 -3.06 10.67
C ARG A 54 0.73 -1.67 11.14
N LEU A 55 0.36 -0.78 10.22
CA LEU A 55 -0.16 0.56 10.54
C LEU A 55 -1.62 0.55 11.03
N GLY A 56 -2.34 -0.57 10.90
CA GLY A 56 -3.71 -0.72 11.39
C GLY A 56 -4.80 -0.71 10.31
N PHE A 57 -4.45 -0.76 9.02
CA PHE A 57 -5.39 -0.78 7.90
C PHE A 57 -6.05 -2.17 7.73
N ILE A 58 -6.73 -2.65 8.76
CA ILE A 58 -7.31 -4.00 8.90
C ILE A 58 -8.82 -3.91 8.90
N GLY A 59 -9.49 -4.64 8.00
CA GLY A 59 -10.96 -4.61 7.86
C GLY A 59 -11.42 -4.20 6.46
N GLU A 60 -12.73 -4.28 6.23
CA GLU A 60 -13.36 -3.91 4.95
C GLU A 60 -13.44 -2.39 4.76
N GLU A 61 -13.52 -1.62 5.85
CA GLU A 61 -13.55 -0.15 5.83
C GLU A 61 -12.27 0.46 5.22
N TYR A 62 -11.15 -0.25 5.32
CA TYR A 62 -9.87 0.17 4.75
C TYR A 62 -9.61 -0.44 3.35
N LYS A 63 -10.57 -1.18 2.77
CA LYS A 63 -10.38 -1.85 1.48
C LYS A 63 -10.14 -0.85 0.35
N GLY A 64 -10.90 0.25 0.33
CA GLY A 64 -10.71 1.34 -0.64
C GLY A 64 -9.32 1.97 -0.50
N GLU A 65 -8.92 2.28 0.74
CA GLU A 65 -7.61 2.88 1.03
C GLU A 65 -6.46 1.95 0.61
N ARG A 66 -6.56 0.64 0.88
CA ARG A 66 -5.58 -0.35 0.39
C ARG A 66 -5.55 -0.42 -1.13
N LYS A 67 -6.70 -0.37 -1.83
CA LYS A 67 -6.74 -0.38 -3.31
C LYS A 67 -6.00 0.84 -3.86
N VAL A 68 -6.25 2.03 -3.31
CA VAL A 68 -5.57 3.27 -3.72
C VAL A 68 -4.07 3.22 -3.44
N LEU A 69 -3.67 2.84 -2.23
CA LEU A 69 -2.27 2.85 -1.79
C LEU A 69 -1.41 1.77 -2.47
N LEU A 70 -2.03 0.68 -2.96
CA LEU A 70 -1.35 -0.41 -3.65
C LEU A 70 -1.36 -0.27 -5.19
N LYS A 71 -2.12 0.67 -5.76
CA LYS A 71 -2.41 0.70 -7.22
C LYS A 71 -1.18 0.86 -8.11
N ASN A 72 -0.18 1.61 -7.65
CA ASN A 72 1.02 1.94 -8.42
C ASN A 72 2.22 1.01 -8.12
N LEU A 73 2.02 -0.06 -7.32
CA LEU A 73 3.10 -0.96 -6.93
C LEU A 73 3.13 -2.23 -7.77
N SER A 74 4.34 -2.70 -8.04
CA SER A 74 4.60 -3.90 -8.82
C SER A 74 4.34 -5.20 -8.01
N GLY A 75 4.01 -6.28 -8.71
CA GLY A 75 3.79 -7.61 -8.11
C GLY A 75 2.36 -7.87 -7.61
N ASN A 76 2.21 -8.97 -6.88
CA ASN A 76 0.92 -9.46 -6.37
C ASN A 76 0.74 -9.16 -4.89
N GLY A 77 -0.44 -8.68 -4.47
CA GLY A 77 -0.71 -8.36 -3.06
C GLY A 77 -0.80 -9.57 -2.13
N SER A 78 -0.99 -10.78 -2.66
CA SER A 78 -1.29 -11.98 -1.86
C SER A 78 -0.08 -12.82 -1.45
N PHE A 79 1.03 -12.78 -2.20
CA PHE A 79 2.19 -13.67 -1.96
C PHE A 79 3.52 -12.93 -2.04
N LYS A 80 4.45 -13.25 -1.12
CA LYS A 80 5.78 -12.61 -1.02
C LYS A 80 6.71 -12.94 -2.19
N SER A 81 6.60 -14.14 -2.75
CA SER A 81 7.34 -14.60 -3.93
C SER A 81 6.33 -15.21 -4.90
N GLY A 82 6.61 -15.12 -6.21
CA GLY A 82 5.74 -15.59 -7.28
C GLY A 82 5.13 -16.95 -6.95
N ALA A 83 3.83 -17.08 -7.19
CA ALA A 83 3.15 -18.37 -7.12
C ALA A 83 4.02 -19.41 -7.82
N ARG A 84 4.13 -20.61 -7.24
CA ARG A 84 4.79 -21.76 -7.89
C ARG A 84 4.42 -21.74 -9.37
N LYS A 85 5.43 -21.71 -10.24
CA LYS A 85 5.29 -21.77 -11.71
C LYS A 85 4.22 -22.81 -12.08
N GLY A 86 3.02 -22.35 -12.41
CA GLY A 86 1.87 -23.24 -12.60
C GLY A 86 0.51 -22.58 -12.38
N ALA A 87 0.28 -21.39 -12.96
CA ALA A 87 -1.03 -20.82 -13.31
C ALA A 87 -0.72 -19.39 -13.80
N ALA A 88 -0.39 -19.23 -15.09
CA ALA A 88 -1.37 -18.85 -16.11
C ALA A 88 -2.02 -17.51 -15.74
N ASP A 89 -1.43 -16.46 -16.29
CA ASP A 89 -2.00 -15.18 -16.68
C ASP A 89 -3.52 -15.12 -16.52
N ASN A 90 -3.99 -14.21 -15.66
CA ASN A 90 -5.30 -13.63 -15.89
C ASN A 90 -5.29 -12.18 -15.44
N GLU A 91 -5.23 -11.29 -16.42
CA GLU A 91 -5.85 -9.99 -16.32
C GLU A 91 -7.31 -10.19 -15.90
N VAL A 92 -7.73 -9.62 -14.77
CA VAL A 92 -9.14 -9.34 -14.61
C VAL A 92 -9.32 -8.02 -13.89
N SER A 93 -9.73 -7.05 -14.69
CA SER A 93 -10.40 -5.83 -14.27
C SER A 93 -11.65 -6.17 -13.44
N GLU A 94 -11.75 -5.54 -12.27
CA GLU A 94 -12.92 -4.82 -11.68
C GLU A 94 -12.67 -4.54 -10.17
#